data_AF-A0A1Y2FZF7-F1
#
_entry.id   AF-A0A1Y2FZF7-F1
#
_cell.length_a   1.000
_cell.length_b   1.000
_cell.length_c   1.000
_cell.angle_alpha   90.00
_cell.angle_beta   90.00
_cell.angle_gamma   90.00
#
_symmetry.space_group_name_H-M   'P 1'
#
loop_
_entity.id
_entity.type
_entity.pdbx_description
1 polymer ?
#
loop_
_entity_poly.entity_id
_entity_poly.type
_entity_poly.pdbx_seq_one_letter_code
_entity_poly.pdbx_strand_id
1 'polypeptide(L)'
;MDNGQLRLEGSKTTVSEIVNGAEWVCSGLTHLSITLEADIDQETEEGMAKARIAFKQLGKLTRLEHLDLTQLYSRTLDIRLRAGLDELANLKRLDTLRVTDYQQRMQLEDATWMVNNWPRFRGVHGVLNGEEDAAALLEEFFESHNII
;
A
#
# COMPACT_ATOMS: atom_id res chain seq x y z
N MET A 1 -27.57 -14.70 3.13
CA MET A 1 -27.26 -13.52 3.95
C MET A 1 -25.93 -13.02 3.44
N ASP A 2 -25.94 -11.89 2.77
CA ASP A 2 -24.73 -11.28 2.22
C ASP A 2 -23.95 -10.67 3.38
N ASN A 3 -22.76 -11.19 3.69
CA ASN A 3 -21.97 -10.79 4.86
C ASN A 3 -21.28 -9.44 4.60
N GLY A 4 -22.04 -8.39 4.27
CA GLY A 4 -21.68 -6.97 4.44
C GLY A 4 -20.32 -6.45 3.98
N GLN A 5 -19.52 -7.20 3.22
CA GLN A 5 -18.19 -6.81 2.77
C GLN A 5 -18.32 -6.07 1.44
N LEU A 6 -18.18 -4.73 1.49
CA LEU A 6 -17.99 -3.92 0.29
C LEU A 6 -16.58 -4.20 -0.25
N ARG A 7 -16.53 -4.83 -1.41
CA ARG A 7 -15.31 -5.19 -2.14
C ARG A 7 -15.31 -4.47 -3.49
N LEU A 8 -14.17 -3.92 -3.87
CA LEU A 8 -13.95 -3.33 -5.18
C LEU A 8 -12.74 -3.98 -5.81
N GLU A 9 -12.98 -4.60 -6.97
CA GLU A 9 -11.97 -5.21 -7.81
C GLU A 9 -11.95 -4.42 -9.12
N GLY A 10 -10.83 -3.75 -9.41
CA GLY A 10 -10.66 -2.91 -10.59
C GLY A 10 -9.55 -3.43 -11.49
N SER A 11 -9.68 -3.25 -12.80
CA SER A 11 -8.71 -3.80 -13.77
C SER A 11 -7.36 -3.08 -13.72
N LYS A 12 -7.35 -1.75 -13.87
CA LYS A 12 -6.13 -0.94 -13.88
C LYS A 12 -6.47 0.53 -13.65
N THR A 13 -5.66 1.22 -12.87
CA THR A 13 -5.66 2.68 -12.78
C THR A 13 -4.23 3.21 -12.62
N THR A 14 -4.01 4.50 -12.87
CA THR A 14 -2.70 5.14 -12.69
C THR A 14 -2.70 6.17 -11.56
N VAL A 15 -1.50 6.53 -11.08
CA VAL A 15 -1.36 7.62 -10.11
C VAL A 15 -1.92 8.93 -10.68
N SER A 16 -1.64 9.23 -11.96
CA SER A 16 -2.19 10.43 -12.61
C SER A 16 -3.72 10.43 -12.65
N GLU A 17 -4.37 9.28 -12.87
CA GLU A 17 -5.83 9.17 -12.86
C GLU A 17 -6.40 9.41 -11.46
N ILE A 18 -5.76 8.90 -10.40
CA ILE A 18 -6.17 9.16 -9.02
C ILE A 18 -5.97 10.64 -8.66
N VAL A 19 -4.86 11.24 -9.07
CA VAL A 19 -4.53 12.65 -8.78
C VAL A 19 -5.49 13.63 -9.45
N ASN A 20 -5.86 13.36 -10.71
CA ASN A 20 -6.77 14.20 -11.48
C ASN A 20 -8.26 13.81 -11.30
N GLY A 21 -8.52 12.69 -10.63
CA GLY A 21 -9.84 12.12 -10.46
C GLY A 21 -10.66 12.74 -9.35
N ALA A 22 -11.90 12.26 -9.22
CA ALA A 22 -12.77 12.63 -8.13
C ALA A 22 -12.27 12.04 -6.79
N GLU A 23 -12.63 12.70 -5.70
CA GLU A 23 -12.38 12.19 -4.36
C GLU A 23 -13.06 10.84 -4.12
N TRP A 24 -12.34 9.94 -3.45
CA TRP A 24 -12.87 8.64 -3.10
C TRP A 24 -13.82 8.76 -1.90
N VAL A 25 -15.12 8.62 -2.17
CA VAL A 25 -16.19 8.78 -1.16
C VAL A 25 -16.69 7.45 -0.59
N CYS A 26 -16.18 6.31 -1.06
CA CYS A 26 -16.60 4.97 -0.67
C CYS A 26 -16.00 4.53 0.69
N SER A 27 -16.34 5.25 1.77
CA SER A 27 -15.85 4.99 3.13
C SER A 27 -16.27 3.62 3.72
N GLY A 28 -17.21 2.92 3.09
CA GLY A 28 -17.66 1.58 3.43
C GLY A 28 -16.73 0.45 2.99
N LEU A 29 -15.77 0.73 2.10
CA LEU A 29 -14.96 -0.30 1.44
C LEU A 29 -14.08 -1.05 2.44
N THR A 30 -14.10 -2.38 2.36
CA THR A 30 -13.31 -3.28 3.22
C THR A 30 -12.21 -3.99 2.44
N HIS A 31 -12.37 -4.20 1.14
CA HIS A 31 -11.35 -4.79 0.29
C HIS A 31 -11.20 -3.96 -0.98
N LEU A 32 -9.96 -3.63 -1.30
CA LEU A 32 -9.57 -2.98 -2.55
C LEU A 32 -8.50 -3.83 -3.21
N SER A 33 -8.79 -4.30 -4.42
CA SER A 33 -7.80 -4.93 -5.28
C SER A 33 -7.82 -4.24 -6.64
N ILE A 34 -6.74 -3.52 -6.95
CA ILE A 34 -6.57 -2.78 -8.20
C ILE A 34 -5.16 -2.95 -8.70
N THR A 35 -4.96 -2.94 -10.02
CA THR A 35 -3.63 -2.72 -10.59
C THR A 35 -3.34 -1.22 -10.58
N LEU A 36 -2.55 -0.75 -9.61
CA LEU A 36 -2.13 0.65 -9.57
C LEU A 36 -0.76 0.80 -10.21
N GLU A 37 -0.72 1.42 -11.39
CA GLU A 37 0.51 1.77 -12.09
C GLU A 37 1.03 3.13 -11.64
N ALA A 38 2.28 3.16 -11.17
CA ALA A 38 2.98 4.40 -10.89
C ALA A 38 3.57 5.01 -12.18
N ASP A 39 2.73 5.73 -12.93
CA ASP A 39 3.06 6.46 -14.17
C ASP A 39 3.79 7.79 -13.92
N ILE A 40 4.61 7.83 -12.87
CA ILE A 40 5.30 9.01 -12.36
C ILE A 40 6.74 8.68 -11.97
N ASP A 41 7.62 9.67 -12.00
CA ASP A 41 8.98 9.52 -11.47
C ASP A 41 9.01 9.71 -9.95
N GLN A 42 8.90 8.59 -9.23
CA GLN A 42 8.86 8.56 -7.76
C GLN A 42 10.19 8.95 -7.08
N GLU A 43 11.26 9.24 -7.83
CA GLU A 43 12.52 9.78 -7.27
C GLU A 43 12.60 11.31 -7.35
N THR A 44 11.70 11.95 -8.08
CA THR A 44 11.60 13.42 -8.16
C THR A 44 10.66 13.99 -7.10
N GLU A 45 10.87 15.25 -6.70
CA GLU A 45 9.95 15.94 -5.78
C GLU A 45 8.52 15.99 -6.31
N GLU A 46 8.33 16.24 -7.61
CA GLU A 46 7.01 16.28 -8.24
C GLU A 46 6.32 14.92 -8.22
N GLY A 47 7.03 13.84 -8.57
CA GLY A 47 6.46 12.50 -8.53
C GLY A 47 6.14 12.06 -7.10
N MET A 48 7.02 12.32 -6.13
CA MET A 48 6.71 12.06 -4.71
C MET A 48 5.48 12.83 -4.23
N ALA A 49 5.29 14.08 -4.66
CA ALA A 49 4.09 14.85 -4.34
C ALA A 49 2.81 14.20 -4.92
N LYS A 50 2.85 13.70 -6.16
CA LYS A 50 1.74 12.97 -6.77
C LYS A 50 1.46 11.63 -6.07
N ALA A 51 2.50 10.88 -5.72
CA ALA A 51 2.38 9.65 -4.94
C ALA A 51 1.69 9.90 -3.59
N ARG A 52 2.08 10.97 -2.87
CA ARG A 52 1.44 11.39 -1.62
C ARG A 52 -0.05 11.71 -1.80
N ILE A 53 -0.45 12.33 -2.90
CA ILE A 53 -1.88 12.57 -3.20
C ILE A 53 -2.63 11.25 -3.39
N ALA A 54 -2.04 10.28 -4.10
CA ALA A 54 -2.64 8.96 -4.26
C ALA A 54 -2.77 8.22 -2.91
N PHE A 55 -1.72 8.23 -2.08
CA PHE A 55 -1.79 7.68 -0.72
C PHE A 55 -2.84 8.37 0.14
N LYS A 56 -3.01 9.70 0.03
CA LYS A 56 -4.08 10.43 0.73
C LYS A 56 -5.48 9.96 0.34
N GLN A 57 -5.72 9.64 -0.93
CA GLN A 57 -7.02 9.09 -1.35
C GLN A 57 -7.23 7.69 -0.77
N LEU A 58 -6.21 6.83 -0.82
CA LEU A 58 -6.25 5.50 -0.19
C LEU A 58 -6.49 5.59 1.33
N GLY A 59 -5.84 6.53 2.01
CA GLY A 59 -5.94 6.76 3.46
C GLY A 59 -7.33 7.17 3.94
N LYS A 60 -8.23 7.62 3.05
CA LYS A 60 -9.64 7.92 3.38
C LYS A 60 -10.49 6.66 3.56
N LEU A 61 -10.03 5.52 3.04
CA LEU A 61 -10.74 4.24 3.13
C LEU A 61 -10.55 3.60 4.50
N THR A 62 -10.94 4.27 5.57
CA THR A 62 -10.66 3.87 6.97
C THR A 62 -11.26 2.52 7.39
N ARG A 63 -12.19 1.97 6.61
CA ARG A 63 -12.75 0.63 6.80
C ARG A 63 -12.00 -0.48 6.08
N LEU A 64 -10.96 -0.14 5.32
CA LEU A 64 -10.19 -1.08 4.54
C LEU A 64 -9.48 -2.07 5.46
N GLU A 65 -9.68 -3.34 5.15
CA GLU A 65 -9.08 -4.50 5.79
C GLU A 65 -8.01 -5.07 4.86
N HIS A 66 -8.29 -5.14 3.55
CA HIS A 66 -7.36 -5.69 2.56
C HIS A 66 -7.03 -4.65 1.48
N LEU A 67 -5.73 -4.41 1.26
CA LEU A 67 -5.22 -3.55 0.19
C LEU A 67 -4.28 -4.34 -0.72
N ASP A 68 -4.68 -4.50 -1.98
CA ASP A 68 -3.86 -5.08 -3.04
C ASP A 68 -3.72 -4.07 -4.18
N LEU A 69 -2.50 -3.61 -4.40
CA LEU A 69 -2.18 -2.57 -5.38
C LEU A 69 -1.61 -3.12 -6.70
N THR A 70 -1.58 -4.46 -6.86
CA THR A 70 -0.79 -5.07 -7.92
C THR A 70 -1.48 -6.20 -8.67
N GLN A 71 -1.35 -6.19 -10.00
CA GLN A 71 -1.24 -7.41 -10.80
C GLN A 71 0.15 -7.44 -11.47
N LEU A 72 0.61 -8.66 -11.76
CA LEU A 72 1.97 -9.00 -12.16
C LEU A 72 2.64 -8.00 -13.15
N TYR A 73 3.90 -7.65 -12.86
CA TYR A 73 4.84 -6.93 -13.72
C TYR A 73 4.70 -5.40 -13.87
N SER A 74 3.81 -4.72 -13.15
CA SER A 74 3.76 -3.24 -13.12
C SER A 74 4.45 -2.64 -11.89
N ARG A 75 5.20 -1.55 -12.08
CA ARG A 75 5.69 -0.71 -10.98
C ARG A 75 4.50 -0.05 -10.28
N THR A 76 4.41 -0.19 -8.97
CA THR A 76 3.34 0.42 -8.16
C THR A 76 3.90 1.55 -7.30
N LEU A 77 3.08 2.08 -6.38
CA LEU A 77 3.52 3.07 -5.41
C LEU A 77 4.70 2.53 -4.58
N ASP A 78 5.68 3.38 -4.36
CA ASP A 78 6.82 3.14 -3.48
C ASP A 78 6.35 3.11 -2.03
N ILE A 79 6.38 1.94 -1.40
CA ILE A 79 5.86 1.73 -0.05
C ILE A 79 6.91 2.10 0.99
N ARG A 80 7.29 3.37 0.99
CA ARG A 80 8.23 3.99 1.94
C ARG A 80 7.68 5.27 2.53
N LEU A 81 8.14 5.62 3.73
CA LEU A 81 7.78 6.86 4.43
C LEU A 81 8.13 8.10 3.61
N ARG A 82 9.31 8.09 2.97
CA ARG A 82 9.73 9.19 2.09
C ARG A 82 8.75 9.43 0.93
N ALA A 83 8.07 8.38 0.46
CA ALA A 83 7.14 8.42 -0.66
C ALA A 83 5.67 8.66 -0.24
N GLY A 84 5.35 8.67 1.06
CA GLY A 84 4.01 8.97 1.55
C GLY A 84 3.24 7.81 2.18
N LEU A 85 3.92 6.70 2.52
CA LEU A 85 3.32 5.61 3.29
C LEU A 85 2.59 6.12 4.56
N ASP A 86 3.10 7.19 5.17
CA ASP A 86 2.54 7.79 6.38
C ASP A 86 1.12 8.36 6.22
N GLU A 87 0.72 8.70 5.00
CA GLU A 87 -0.65 9.15 4.69
C GLU A 87 -1.69 8.02 4.89
N LEU A 88 -1.24 6.77 5.00
CA LEU A 88 -2.08 5.60 5.31
C LEU A 88 -2.27 5.37 6.81
N ALA A 89 -1.86 6.30 7.68
CA ALA A 89 -1.95 6.17 9.13
C ALA A 89 -3.38 5.87 9.64
N ASN A 90 -4.40 6.33 8.91
CA ASN A 90 -5.81 6.18 9.29
C ASN A 90 -6.40 4.80 8.96
N LEU A 91 -5.66 3.94 8.24
CA LEU A 91 -6.10 2.57 7.92
C LEU A 91 -5.98 1.63 9.12
N LYS A 92 -6.63 1.97 10.23
CA LYS A 92 -6.53 1.22 11.51
C LYS A 92 -7.14 -0.18 11.46
N ARG A 93 -7.87 -0.49 10.40
CA ARG A 93 -8.46 -1.81 10.15
C ARG A 93 -7.66 -2.68 9.20
N LEU A 94 -6.63 -2.13 8.57
CA LEU A 94 -5.82 -2.85 7.60
C LEU A 94 -5.21 -4.08 8.26
N ASP A 95 -5.50 -5.23 7.69
CA ASP A 95 -4.98 -6.53 8.10
C ASP A 95 -3.92 -7.04 7.12
N THR A 96 -4.10 -6.78 5.82
CA THR A 96 -3.28 -7.37 4.76
C THR A 96 -2.92 -6.32 3.73
N LEU A 97 -1.62 -6.22 3.45
CA LEU A 97 -1.07 -5.42 2.35
C LEU A 97 -0.41 -6.34 1.33
N ARG A 98 -0.77 -6.22 0.05
CA ARG A 98 -0.13 -6.96 -1.05
C ARG A 98 0.48 -6.00 -2.06
N VAL A 99 1.77 -6.21 -2.35
CA VAL A 99 2.60 -5.37 -3.20
C VAL A 99 3.55 -6.28 -3.99
N THR A 100 3.14 -6.75 -5.17
CA THR A 100 3.97 -7.66 -5.99
C THR A 100 4.91 -6.94 -6.95
N ASP A 101 5.40 -5.75 -6.59
CA ASP A 101 6.34 -4.97 -7.39
C ASP A 101 7.79 -5.33 -7.03
N TYR A 102 8.56 -5.83 -8.00
CA TYR A 102 9.96 -6.21 -7.81
C TYR A 102 10.91 -5.03 -7.58
N GLN A 103 10.42 -3.78 -7.71
CA GLN A 103 11.22 -2.56 -7.55
C GLN A 103 11.02 -1.88 -6.20
N GLN A 104 10.31 -2.52 -5.26
CA GLN A 104 10.20 -1.99 -3.90
C GLN A 104 11.58 -1.92 -3.24
N ARG A 105 11.74 -0.94 -2.35
CA ARG A 105 13.00 -0.64 -1.65
C ARG A 105 12.77 -0.42 -0.15
N MET A 106 11.75 -1.06 0.41
CA MET A 106 11.34 -0.90 1.80
C MET A 106 12.54 -1.07 2.74
N GLN A 107 12.63 -0.21 3.73
CA GLN A 107 13.65 -0.27 4.78
C GLN A 107 13.00 -0.65 6.11
N LEU A 108 13.83 -1.02 7.08
CA LEU A 108 13.35 -1.41 8.42
C LEU A 108 12.51 -0.31 9.10
N GLU A 109 12.80 0.96 8.83
CA GLU A 109 12.02 2.10 9.34
C GLU A 109 10.56 2.09 8.83
N ASP A 110 10.35 1.69 7.58
CA ASP A 110 9.03 1.63 6.96
C ASP A 110 8.22 0.49 7.58
N ALA A 111 8.83 -0.70 7.71
CA ALA A 111 8.22 -1.85 8.36
C ALA A 111 7.89 -1.57 9.84
N THR A 112 8.81 -0.95 10.57
CA THR A 112 8.60 -0.51 11.95
C THR A 112 7.41 0.44 12.05
N TRP A 113 7.29 1.38 11.10
CA TRP A 113 6.16 2.28 11.06
C TRP A 113 4.85 1.53 10.80
N MET A 114 4.81 0.55 9.89
CA MET A 114 3.61 -0.25 9.61
C MET A 114 3.10 -0.97 10.86
N VAL A 115 3.98 -1.70 11.54
CA VAL A 115 3.66 -2.45 12.76
C VAL A 115 3.12 -1.54 13.86
N ASN A 116 3.75 -0.38 14.05
CA ASN A 116 3.34 0.58 15.07
C ASN A 116 2.03 1.30 14.74
N ASN A 117 1.71 1.51 13.47
CA ASN A 117 0.56 2.32 13.06
C ASN A 117 -0.71 1.52 12.74
N TRP A 118 -0.57 0.25 12.33
CA TRP A 118 -1.68 -0.60 11.92
C TRP A 118 -1.93 -1.73 12.94
N PRO A 119 -2.80 -1.50 13.95
CA PRO A 119 -2.96 -2.41 15.09
C PRO A 119 -3.62 -3.76 14.74
N ARG A 120 -4.13 -3.91 13.52
CA ARG A 120 -4.72 -5.16 13.01
C ARG A 120 -3.87 -5.84 11.96
N PHE A 121 -2.69 -5.30 11.67
CA PHE A 121 -1.82 -5.78 10.61
C PHE A 121 -1.35 -7.20 10.93
N ARG A 122 -1.57 -8.09 9.97
CA ARG A 122 -1.33 -9.54 10.09
C ARG A 122 -0.56 -10.09 8.92
N GLY A 123 -0.57 -9.41 7.78
CA GLY A 123 0.19 -9.89 6.65
C GLY A 123 0.65 -8.84 5.66
N VAL A 124 1.82 -9.12 5.10
CA VAL A 124 2.45 -8.33 4.05
C VAL A 124 2.98 -9.29 3.00
N HIS A 125 2.57 -9.11 1.76
CA HIS A 125 2.87 -10.07 0.70
C HIS A 125 3.50 -9.40 -0.52
N GLY A 126 4.51 -10.06 -1.07
CA GLY A 126 5.22 -9.63 -2.28
C GLY A 126 6.70 -9.42 -2.03
N VAL A 127 7.39 -8.79 -2.99
CA VAL A 127 8.83 -8.49 -2.87
C VAL A 127 8.96 -7.09 -2.28
N LEU A 128 9.33 -7.00 -1.00
CA LEU A 128 9.38 -5.73 -0.27
C LEU A 128 10.70 -4.96 -0.47
N ASN A 129 11.76 -5.69 -0.80
CA ASN A 129 13.04 -5.12 -1.21
C ASN A 129 13.74 -6.09 -2.18
N GLY A 130 14.39 -5.56 -3.21
CA GLY A 130 15.20 -6.36 -4.16
C GLY A 130 16.62 -6.67 -3.66
N GLU A 131 17.10 -6.00 -2.62
CA GLU A 131 18.39 -6.29 -1.98
C GLU A 131 18.24 -7.44 -0.98
N GLU A 132 19.01 -8.51 -1.15
CA GLU A 132 18.88 -9.78 -0.39
C GLU A 132 18.97 -9.57 1.12
N ASP A 133 19.99 -8.84 1.59
CA ASP A 133 20.19 -8.56 3.02
C ASP A 133 19.02 -7.75 3.60
N ALA A 134 18.54 -6.75 2.87
CA ALA A 134 17.42 -5.92 3.31
C ALA A 134 16.10 -6.71 3.30
N ALA A 135 15.88 -7.58 2.31
CA ALA A 135 14.72 -8.45 2.23
C ALA A 135 14.68 -9.44 3.41
N ALA A 136 15.82 -10.08 3.72
CA ALA A 136 15.93 -11.00 4.85
C ALA A 136 15.66 -10.29 6.19
N LEU A 137 16.20 -9.07 6.38
CA LEU A 137 15.94 -8.27 7.58
C LEU A 137 14.45 -7.90 7.73
N LEU A 138 13.76 -7.60 6.63
CA LEU A 138 12.32 -7.32 6.65
C LEU A 138 11.51 -8.58 7.00
N GLU A 139 11.87 -9.72 6.41
CA GLU A 139 11.23 -11.01 6.69
C GLU A 139 11.36 -11.37 8.18
N GLU A 140 12.58 -11.37 8.73
CA GLU A 140 12.84 -11.62 10.16
C GLU A 140 12.07 -10.64 11.06
N PHE A 141 12.04 -9.34 10.67
CA PHE A 141 11.31 -8.34 11.42
C PHE A 141 9.81 -8.61 11.46
N PHE A 142 9.17 -8.90 10.32
CA PHE A 142 7.73 -9.20 10.29
C PHE A 142 7.40 -10.51 11.00
N GLU A 143 8.22 -11.56 10.83
CA GLU A 143 8.06 -12.83 11.54
C GLU A 143 8.11 -12.64 13.07
N SER A 144 9.06 -11.85 13.58
CA SER A 144 9.18 -11.56 15.01
C SER A 144 7.95 -10.83 15.60
N HIS A 145 7.13 -10.20 14.75
CA HIS A 145 5.88 -9.53 15.12
C HIS A 145 4.62 -10.37 14.78
N ASN A 146 4.79 -11.63 14.35
CA ASN A 146 3.72 -12.52 13.91
C ASN A 146 2.93 -11.98 12.69
N ILE A 147 3.64 -11.33 11.76
CA ILE A 147 3.11 -10.86 10.48
C ILE A 147 3.62 -11.80 9.38
N ILE A 148 2.72 -12.29 8.53
CA ILE A 148 2.96 -13.36 7.54
C ILE A 148 2.82 -12.84 6.10
#